data_AF-A0A959NV95-F1
#
_entry.id   AF-A0A959NV95-F1
#
_cell.length_a   1.000
_cell.length_b   1.000
_cell.length_c   1.000
_cell.angle_alpha   90.00
_cell.angle_beta   90.00
_cell.angle_gamma   90.00
#
_symmetry.space_group_name_H-M   'P 1'
#
loop_
_entity.id
_entity.type
_entity.pdbx_description
1 polymer ?
#
loop_
_entity_poly.entity_id
_entity_poly.type
_entity_poly.pdbx_seq_one_letter_code
_entity_poly.pdbx_strand_id
1 'polypeptide(L)'
;AIIIGLAKYDSMLEKVMLENQQPNFQQLLNQPSGSLCFASTAKSEIKFEGKKLVGSAQRKLGNTILQHGSILIGPNHKSLIDYLNLDEELKLNLQNEMEMKTTEISTILNKHVNILELQKNIVFGFNKIFNSQLSINEFSSLPTL
;
A
#
# COMPACT_ATOMS: atom_id res chain seq x y z
N ALA A 1 3.03 -10.11 8.04
CA ALA A 1 1.57 -10.37 8.01
C ALA A 1 0.99 -10.16 6.62
N ILE A 2 1.03 -8.92 6.08
CA ILE A 2 0.44 -8.59 4.76
C ILE A 2 0.96 -9.50 3.63
N ILE A 3 2.28 -9.68 3.49
CA ILE A 3 2.87 -10.55 2.44
C ILE A 3 2.32 -11.98 2.52
N ILE A 4 2.20 -12.54 3.72
CA ILE A 4 1.65 -13.90 3.91
C ILE A 4 0.19 -13.96 3.46
N GLY A 5 -0.59 -12.92 3.75
CA GLY A 5 -1.98 -12.84 3.29
C GLY A 5 -2.08 -12.71 1.78
N LEU A 6 -1.24 -11.87 1.17
CA LEU A 6 -1.17 -11.73 -0.30
C LEU A 6 -0.78 -13.06 -0.97
N ALA A 7 0.27 -13.73 -0.50
CA ALA A 7 0.71 -15.04 -0.99
C ALA A 7 -0.39 -16.11 -0.86
N LYS A 8 -1.20 -16.07 0.20
CA LYS A 8 -2.34 -16.98 0.36
C LYS A 8 -3.48 -16.66 -0.62
N TYR A 9 -3.70 -15.38 -0.91
CA TYR A 9 -4.75 -14.94 -1.84
C TYR A 9 -4.49 -15.43 -3.27
N ASP A 10 -3.25 -15.33 -3.74
CA ASP A 10 -2.84 -15.80 -5.06
C ASP A 10 -1.35 -16.13 -5.09
N SER A 11 -0.97 -17.25 -5.73
CA SER A 11 0.42 -17.71 -5.77
C SER A 11 1.35 -16.76 -6.53
N MET A 12 0.84 -15.96 -7.48
CA MET A 12 1.65 -14.93 -8.13
C MET A 12 2.17 -13.89 -7.13
N LEU A 13 1.43 -13.63 -6.05
CA LEU A 13 1.80 -12.67 -5.02
C LEU A 13 2.83 -13.20 -4.02
N GLU A 14 3.29 -14.45 -4.14
CA GLU A 14 4.44 -14.96 -3.37
C GLU A 14 5.73 -14.20 -3.70
N LYS A 15 5.82 -13.64 -4.90
CA LYS A 15 6.96 -12.84 -5.36
C LYS A 15 6.98 -11.42 -4.78
N VAL A 16 5.97 -11.05 -3.99
CA VAL A 16 5.90 -9.76 -3.32
C VAL A 16 6.96 -9.71 -2.21
N MET A 17 7.77 -8.65 -2.19
CA MET A 17 8.89 -8.51 -1.27
C MET A 17 8.80 -7.23 -0.44
N LEU A 18 9.44 -7.22 0.74
CA LEU A 18 9.69 -5.99 1.49
C LEU A 18 10.91 -5.27 0.90
N GLU A 19 10.78 -3.96 0.74
CA GLU A 19 11.88 -3.06 0.45
C GLU A 19 12.84 -3.03 1.64
N ASN A 20 14.08 -3.43 1.39
CA ASN A 20 15.13 -3.50 2.41
C ASN A 20 16.07 -2.29 2.36
N GLN A 21 15.98 -1.46 1.32
CA GLN A 21 16.80 -0.26 1.19
C GLN A 21 16.10 0.96 1.80
N GLN A 22 16.83 1.74 2.60
CA GLN A 22 16.36 3.02 3.11
C GLN A 22 16.63 4.09 2.04
N PRO A 23 15.60 4.67 1.40
CA PRO A 23 15.83 5.76 0.48
C PRO A 23 16.23 7.03 1.24
N ASN A 24 17.04 7.86 0.59
CA ASN A 24 17.43 9.14 1.14
C ASN A 24 16.24 10.12 1.04
N PHE A 25 15.50 10.26 2.15
CA PHE A 25 14.31 11.11 2.23
C PHE A 25 14.54 12.56 1.80
N GLN A 26 15.74 13.12 2.02
CA GLN A 26 16.05 14.49 1.62
C GLN A 26 16.11 14.65 0.09
N GLN A 27 16.58 13.63 -0.64
CA GLN A 27 16.56 13.66 -2.11
C GLN A 27 15.14 13.47 -2.68
N LEU A 28 14.30 12.68 -2.02
CA LEU A 28 12.89 12.47 -2.42
C LEU A 28 12.03 13.72 -2.25
N LEU A 29 12.24 14.47 -1.17
CA LEU A 29 11.53 15.75 -0.93
C LEU A 29 11.91 16.84 -1.94
N ASN A 30 13.09 16.74 -2.54
CA ASN A 30 13.57 17.68 -3.57
C ASN A 30 13.09 17.31 -4.98
N GLN A 31 12.36 16.21 -5.16
CA GLN A 31 11.70 15.86 -6.42
C GLN A 31 10.21 16.26 -6.37
N PRO A 32 9.57 16.53 -7.53
CA PRO A 32 8.15 16.90 -7.59
C PRO A 32 7.22 15.93 -6.84
N SER A 33 7.58 14.65 -6.82
CA SER A 33 6.88 13.56 -6.14
C SER A 33 7.11 13.45 -4.64
N GLY A 34 8.00 14.25 -4.05
CA GLY A 34 8.15 14.35 -2.60
C GLY A 34 6.86 14.79 -1.90
N SER A 35 5.99 15.50 -2.62
CA SER A 35 4.64 15.90 -2.19
C SER A 35 3.64 14.73 -2.16
N LEU A 36 3.86 13.71 -3.00
CA LEU A 36 3.08 12.47 -3.01
C LEU A 36 3.76 11.45 -2.09
N CYS A 37 3.35 11.44 -0.82
CA CYS A 37 3.78 10.44 0.18
C CYS A 37 3.61 8.98 -0.32
N PHE A 38 2.75 8.77 -1.33
CA PHE A 38 2.55 7.49 -1.99
C PHE A 38 3.55 7.17 -3.10
N ALA A 39 4.04 8.15 -3.86
CA ALA A 39 5.03 7.95 -4.92
C ALA A 39 6.48 7.93 -4.37
N SER A 40 6.70 8.56 -3.21
CA SER A 40 7.98 8.49 -2.51
C SER A 40 8.18 7.10 -1.91
N THR A 41 9.36 6.50 -2.15
CA THR A 41 9.75 5.26 -1.51
C THR A 41 10.08 5.51 -0.03
N ALA A 42 9.59 4.67 0.86
CA ALA A 42 9.86 4.68 2.30
C ALA A 42 10.33 3.31 2.80
N LYS A 43 10.95 3.28 3.98
CA LYS A 43 11.35 2.02 4.65
C LYS A 43 10.11 1.14 4.87
N SER A 44 10.23 -0.17 4.64
CA SER A 44 9.17 -1.17 4.86
C SER A 44 7.99 -1.12 3.85
N GLU A 45 8.22 -0.58 2.66
CA GLU A 45 7.27 -0.73 1.55
C GLU A 45 7.21 -2.17 1.05
N ILE A 46 6.02 -2.58 0.61
CA ILE A 46 5.84 -3.86 -0.05
C ILE A 46 5.78 -3.62 -1.55
N LYS A 47 6.64 -4.30 -2.31
CA LYS A 47 6.82 -4.13 -3.75
C LYS A 47 6.64 -5.44 -4.51
N PHE A 48 6.28 -5.32 -5.77
CA PHE A 48 6.27 -6.39 -6.76
C PHE A 48 7.10 -5.93 -7.96
N GLU A 49 8.16 -6.66 -8.30
CA GLU A 49 9.07 -6.33 -9.42
C GLU A 49 9.58 -4.87 -9.37
N GLY A 50 9.92 -4.39 -8.17
CA GLY A 50 10.43 -3.03 -7.95
C GLY A 50 9.36 -1.94 -7.90
N LYS A 51 8.11 -2.24 -8.25
CA LYS A 51 6.96 -1.32 -8.17
C LYS A 51 6.23 -1.44 -6.83
N LYS A 52 5.85 -0.31 -6.24
CA LYS A 52 5.15 -0.22 -4.96
C LYS A 52 3.72 -0.75 -5.07
N LEU A 53 3.40 -1.70 -4.19
CA LEU A 53 2.09 -2.35 -4.08
C LEU A 53 1.37 -1.96 -2.79
N VAL A 54 2.11 -1.80 -1.69
CA VAL A 54 1.55 -1.34 -0.40
C VAL A 54 2.36 -0.17 0.11
N GLY A 55 1.66 0.93 0.38
CA GLY A 55 2.18 2.04 1.18
C GLY A 55 1.73 1.88 2.62
N SER A 56 2.65 1.97 3.59
CA SER A 56 2.30 1.88 5.01
C SER A 56 3.05 2.90 5.85
N ALA A 57 2.45 3.26 6.97
CA ALA A 57 2.99 4.17 7.95
C ALA A 57 2.73 3.62 9.36
N GLN A 58 3.59 4.00 10.30
CA GLN A 58 3.51 3.55 11.67
C GLN A 58 3.79 4.67 12.65
N ARG A 59 3.10 4.65 13.79
CA ARG A 59 3.36 5.55 14.92
C ARG A 59 3.41 4.75 16.22
N LYS A 60 4.47 4.96 17.00
CA LYS A 60 4.61 4.40 18.35
C LYS A 60 4.17 5.44 19.40
N LEU A 61 3.31 5.04 20.32
CA LEU A 61 2.76 5.85 21.40
C LEU A 61 2.90 5.08 22.71
N GLY A 62 3.98 5.33 23.45
CA GLY A 62 4.34 4.55 24.63
C GLY A 62 4.47 3.06 24.29
N ASN A 63 3.55 2.26 24.85
CA ASN A 63 3.50 0.81 24.66
C ASN A 63 2.55 0.37 23.51
N THR A 64 1.97 1.32 22.78
CA THR A 64 1.06 1.06 21.66
C THR A 64 1.70 1.40 20.32
N ILE A 65 1.37 0.63 19.28
CA ILE A 65 1.74 0.92 17.89
C ILE A 65 0.47 1.03 17.05
N LEU A 66 0.35 2.14 16.31
CA LEU A 66 -0.63 2.29 15.23
C LEU A 66 0.07 2.02 13.90
N GLN A 67 -0.36 0.97 13.20
CA GLN A 67 0.05 0.68 11.82
C GLN A 67 -1.14 0.94 10.91
N HIS A 68 -0.94 1.73 9.85
CA HIS A 68 -1.97 1.96 8.83
C HIS A 68 -1.33 2.06 7.43
N GLY A 69 -2.16 2.05 6.39
CA GLY A 69 -1.68 2.11 5.02
C GLY A 69 -2.73 1.75 3.99
N SER A 70 -2.30 1.64 2.74
CA SER A 70 -3.13 1.28 1.60
C SER A 70 -2.49 0.15 0.81
N ILE A 71 -3.28 -0.84 0.42
CA ILE A 71 -2.92 -1.88 -0.54
C ILE A 71 -3.52 -1.46 -1.89
N LEU A 72 -2.71 -1.37 -2.93
CA LEU A 72 -3.19 -1.02 -4.27
C LEU A 72 -3.90 -2.23 -4.90
N ILE A 73 -5.22 -2.19 -4.91
CA ILE A 73 -6.07 -3.27 -5.48
C ILE A 73 -6.31 -3.02 -6.98
N GLY A 74 -6.58 -1.77 -7.34
CA GLY A 74 -6.90 -1.32 -8.70
C GLY A 74 -6.22 -0.01 -9.08
N PRO A 75 -6.42 0.46 -10.32
CA PRO A 75 -5.68 1.59 -10.89
C PRO A 75 -6.12 2.95 -10.35
N ASN A 76 -7.19 3.04 -9.56
CA ASN A 76 -7.78 4.32 -9.10
C ASN A 76 -6.80 5.22 -8.32
N HIS A 77 -5.72 4.67 -7.78
CA HIS A 77 -4.68 5.48 -7.15
C HIS A 77 -3.98 6.43 -8.14
N LYS A 78 -4.01 6.14 -9.44
CA LYS A 78 -3.46 6.99 -10.50
C LYS A 78 -4.24 8.30 -10.65
N SER A 79 -5.55 8.28 -10.36
CA SER A 79 -6.42 9.46 -10.37
C SER A 79 -6.12 10.44 -9.22
N LEU A 80 -5.28 10.10 -8.25
CA LEU A 80 -4.90 11.01 -7.16
C LEU A 80 -4.33 12.33 -7.68
N ILE A 81 -3.65 12.29 -8.83
CA ILE A 81 -2.98 13.43 -9.44
C ILE A 81 -4.00 14.46 -9.95
N ASP A 82 -5.17 14.01 -10.38
CA ASP A 82 -6.24 14.87 -10.91
C ASP A 82 -6.83 15.79 -9.82
N TYR A 83 -6.67 15.40 -8.54
CA TYR A 83 -7.13 16.19 -7.39
C TYR A 83 -6.07 17.17 -6.87
N LEU A 84 -4.86 17.19 -7.44
CA LEU A 84 -3.81 18.11 -7.04
C LEU A 84 -3.91 19.43 -7.82
N ASN A 85 -3.81 20.54 -7.10
CA ASN A 85 -3.74 21.87 -7.70
C ASN A 85 -2.32 22.16 -8.20
N LEU A 86 -1.98 21.59 -9.36
CA LEU A 86 -0.68 21.69 -10.02
C LEU A 86 -0.87 22.12 -11.47
N ASP A 87 0.19 22.66 -12.08
CA ASP A 87 0.21 22.86 -13.54
C ASP A 87 0.22 21.52 -14.30
N GLU A 88 -0.12 21.59 -15.59
CA GLU A 88 -0.26 20.39 -16.42
C GLU A 88 1.07 19.68 -16.69
N GLU A 89 2.19 20.40 -16.70
CA GLU A 89 3.52 19.81 -16.86
C GLU A 89 3.88 18.93 -15.66
N LEU A 90 3.67 19.44 -14.44
CA LEU A 90 3.87 18.70 -13.21
C LEU A 90 2.90 17.53 -13.10
N LYS A 91 1.62 17.69 -13.46
CA LYS A 91 0.68 16.56 -13.47
C LYS A 91 1.14 15.44 -14.40
N LEU A 92 1.56 15.76 -15.61
CA LEU A 92 2.06 14.76 -16.57
C LEU A 92 3.30 14.03 -16.02
N ASN A 93 4.23 14.78 -15.43
CA ASN A 93 5.41 14.20 -14.79
C ASN A 93 5.03 13.24 -13.65
N LEU A 94 4.08 13.62 -12.79
CA LEU A 94 3.60 12.76 -11.70
C LEU A 94 2.84 11.54 -12.22
N GLN A 95 2.09 11.66 -13.32
CA GLN A 95 1.36 10.52 -13.93
C GLN A 95 2.35 9.47 -14.44
N ASN A 96 3.38 9.91 -15.17
CA ASN A 96 4.45 9.04 -15.64
C ASN A 96 5.19 8.37 -14.47
N GLU A 97 5.48 9.14 -13.42
CA GLU A 97 6.15 8.61 -12.24
C GLU A 97 5.28 7.58 -11.50
N MET A 98 3.98 7.84 -11.33
CA MET A 98 3.04 6.90 -10.73
C MET A 98 3.02 5.59 -11.53
N GLU A 99 2.86 5.65 -12.85
CA GLU A 99 2.84 4.46 -13.72
C GLU A 99 4.13 3.63 -13.65
N MET A 100 5.28 4.29 -13.54
CA MET A 100 6.57 3.63 -13.42
C MET A 100 6.80 3.02 -12.04
N LYS A 101 6.36 3.70 -10.97
CA LYS A 101 6.75 3.36 -9.59
C LYS A 101 5.71 2.54 -8.83
N THR A 102 4.45 2.49 -9.25
CA THR A 102 3.40 1.73 -8.55
C THR A 102 2.85 0.59 -9.40
N THR A 103 2.23 -0.38 -8.71
CA THR A 103 1.48 -1.46 -9.31
C THR A 103 0.34 -1.87 -8.38
N GLU A 104 -0.64 -2.56 -8.93
CA GLU A 104 -1.85 -2.97 -8.24
C GLU A 104 -2.10 -4.46 -8.42
N ILE A 105 -2.79 -5.08 -7.46
CA ILE A 105 -3.07 -6.53 -7.47
C ILE A 105 -3.77 -6.94 -8.77
N SER A 106 -4.74 -6.16 -9.25
CA SER A 106 -5.45 -6.47 -10.49
C SER A 106 -4.54 -6.51 -11.72
N THR A 107 -3.53 -5.63 -11.80
CA THR A 107 -2.53 -5.62 -12.87
C THR A 107 -1.55 -6.78 -12.75
N ILE A 108 -1.10 -7.10 -11.53
CA ILE A 108 -0.23 -8.27 -11.29
C ILE A 108 -0.93 -9.57 -11.70
N LEU A 109 -2.21 -9.72 -11.35
CA LEU A 109 -2.97 -10.95 -11.56
C LEU A 109 -3.72 -10.98 -12.90
N ASN A 110 -3.73 -9.88 -13.64
CA ASN A 110 -4.52 -9.67 -14.85
C ASN A 110 -6.01 -10.07 -14.68
N LYS A 111 -6.61 -9.75 -13.52
CA LYS A 111 -8.01 -10.08 -13.20
C LYS A 111 -8.61 -9.13 -12.17
N HIS A 112 -9.94 -9.12 -12.08
CA HIS A 112 -10.64 -8.41 -11.02
C HIS A 112 -10.35 -9.05 -9.66
N VAL A 113 -10.15 -8.20 -8.64
CA VAL A 113 -9.83 -8.65 -7.27
C VAL A 113 -11.10 -8.73 -6.43
N ASN A 114 -11.34 -9.89 -5.83
CA ASN A 114 -12.41 -10.04 -4.84
C ASN A 114 -11.94 -9.46 -3.49
N ILE A 115 -12.45 -8.28 -3.15
CA ILE A 115 -12.04 -7.55 -1.93
C ILE A 115 -12.35 -8.33 -0.65
N LEU A 116 -13.50 -9.02 -0.57
CA LEU A 116 -13.88 -9.79 0.61
C LEU A 116 -12.96 -10.99 0.82
N GLU A 117 -12.56 -11.65 -0.26
CA GLU A 117 -11.61 -12.75 -0.21
C GLU A 117 -10.20 -12.26 0.13
N LEU A 118 -9.76 -11.16 -0.48
CA LEU A 118 -8.49 -10.53 -0.14
C LEU A 118 -8.43 -10.16 1.35
N GLN A 119 -9.48 -9.54 1.89
CA GLN A 119 -9.59 -9.18 3.30
C GLN A 119 -9.42 -10.39 4.22
N LYS A 120 -10.13 -11.50 3.94
CA LYS A 120 -10.01 -12.76 4.70
C LYS A 120 -8.58 -13.29 4.71
N ASN A 121 -7.90 -13.24 3.56
CA ASN A 121 -6.52 -13.70 3.44
C ASN A 121 -5.53 -12.77 4.15
N ILE A 122 -5.75 -11.45 4.13
CA ILE A 122 -4.96 -10.51 4.94
C ILE A 122 -5.11 -10.82 6.44
N VAL A 123 -6.35 -11.00 6.93
CA VAL A 123 -6.60 -11.37 8.34
C VAL A 123 -5.91 -12.68 8.71
N PHE A 124 -5.95 -13.69 7.83
CA PHE A 124 -5.19 -14.92 8.01
C PHE A 124 -3.69 -14.65 8.20
N GLY A 125 -3.10 -13.78 7.37
CA GLY A 125 -1.69 -13.42 7.48
C GLY A 125 -1.32 -12.73 8.80
N PHE A 126 -2.23 -11.96 9.39
CA PHE A 126 -2.05 -11.39 10.73
C PHE A 126 -2.19 -12.45 11.82
N ASN A 127 -3.24 -13.27 11.79
CA ASN A 127 -3.43 -14.36 12.76
C ASN A 127 -2.22 -15.29 12.82
N LYS A 128 -1.66 -15.65 11.66
CA LYS A 128 -0.47 -16.50 11.55
C LYS A 128 0.78 -15.88 12.18
N ILE A 129 1.02 -14.58 12.00
CA ILE A 129 2.23 -13.91 12.50
C ILE A 129 2.13 -13.56 13.99
N PHE A 130 0.98 -13.07 14.42
CA PHE A 130 0.79 -12.59 15.79
C PHE A 130 0.27 -13.67 16.74
N ASN A 131 0.05 -14.90 16.24
CA ASN A 131 -0.60 -15.99 16.98
C ASN A 131 -1.86 -15.50 17.72
N SER A 132 -2.68 -14.75 16.99
CA SER A 132 -3.85 -14.04 17.52
C SER A 132 -5.12 -14.51 16.82
N GLN A 133 -6.27 -14.19 17.42
CA GLN A 133 -7.59 -14.47 16.86
C GLN A 133 -8.27 -13.16 16.49
N LEU A 134 -7.78 -12.51 15.43
CA LEU A 134 -8.45 -11.37 14.83
C LEU A 134 -9.71 -11.84 14.11
N SER A 135 -10.83 -11.23 14.48
CA SER A 135 -12.10 -11.32 13.76
C SER A 135 -12.36 -10.02 13.01
N ILE A 136 -12.99 -10.13 11.84
CA ILE A 136 -13.59 -8.97 11.17
C ILE A 136 -14.91 -8.73 11.88
N ASN A 137 -15.00 -7.63 12.62
CA ASN A 137 -16.26 -7.18 13.17
C ASN A 137 -16.86 -6.19 12.18
N GLU A 138 -18.16 -6.32 11.88
CA GLU A 138 -18.90 -5.20 11.30
C GLU A 138 -18.90 -4.08 12.34
N PHE A 139 -18.62 -2.85 11.92
CA PHE A 139 -18.72 -1.70 12.80
C PHE A 139 -20.19 -1.60 13.27
N SER A 140 -20.48 -2.05 14.49
CA SER A 140 -21.60 -1.50 15.23
C SER A 140 -21.31 -0.01 15.40
N SER A 141 -22.25 0.82 14.97
CA SER A 141 -22.22 2.29 14.98
C SER A 141 -21.17 2.88 15.93
N LEU A 142 -20.27 3.71 15.39
CA LEU A 142 -19.36 4.53 16.18
C LEU A 142 -20.13 5.20 17.32
N PRO A 143 -19.61 5.23 18.56
CA PRO A 143 -20.18 6.08 19.59
C PRO A 143 -20.21 7.51 19.05
N THR A 144 -21.41 8.07 18.90
CA THR A 144 -21.60 9.50 18.65
C THR A 144 -20.89 10.26 19.77
N LEU A 145 -19.91 11.09 19.36
CA LEU A 145 -19.29 12.11 20.22
C LEU A 145 -20.31 13.15 20.64
#